data_AF-A0A2H6G0N4-F1
#
_entry.id   AF-A0A2H6G0N4-F1
#
_cell.length_a   1.000
_cell.length_b   1.000
_cell.length_c   1.000
_cell.angle_alpha   90.00
_cell.angle_beta   90.00
_cell.angle_gamma   90.00
#
_symmetry.space_group_name_H-M   'P 1'
#
loop_
_entity.id
_entity.type
_entity.pdbx_description
1 polymer ?
#
loop_
_entity_poly.entity_id
_entity_poly.type
_entity_poly.pdbx_seq_one_letter_code
_entity_poly.pdbx_strand_id
1 'polypeptide(L)'
;MINEQKQGSPEPDVYDLFLSAVTEMEAGHQLWRKNQYEEFIKALQTSAIYLARALLSARGVSVDGSIGNLLSEINAADDSNHPVCKGILDVLSFNAGTEVKKEHIREIYKDYQSTLTNARKILVRDLNYNEKIWQKLTEIFYTRAGLKQLSVVILPLIILIILPVAIYRYIEPMAIYDLDGQIFWKSKPEVPFSAQNSRHFKVIADNQSREYTVDLTNPEDIFMLRLDPVNKQYLTEIKIQSIRLLGQGDVLLRQLVFDNSMYWSCDNCIGLEKNSNGYRMRPVNNDPFLTSSAINEEGVKKITIKMRVVSKKTFWEWILGIEKNLEY
;
A
#
# COMPACT_ATOMS: atom_id res chain seq x y z
N MET A 1 29.45 -43.75 -45.93
CA MET A 1 29.82 -42.32 -46.06
C MET A 1 28.71 -41.51 -45.42
N ILE A 2 28.90 -41.09 -44.17
CA ILE A 2 27.97 -40.18 -43.49
C ILE A 2 28.74 -38.87 -43.37
N ASN A 3 28.23 -37.85 -44.05
CA ASN A 3 28.76 -36.50 -44.07
C ASN A 3 28.68 -35.91 -42.66
N GLU A 4 29.82 -35.49 -42.11
CA GLU A 4 29.87 -34.58 -40.98
C GLU A 4 29.39 -33.20 -41.46
N GLN A 5 28.10 -32.90 -41.25
CA GLN A 5 27.65 -31.51 -41.26
C GLN A 5 28.23 -30.82 -40.03
N LYS A 6 29.23 -29.95 -40.26
CA LYS A 6 29.69 -28.95 -39.31
C LYS A 6 28.49 -28.29 -38.64
N GLN A 7 28.34 -28.56 -37.35
CA GLN A 7 27.39 -27.91 -36.48
C GLN A 7 27.80 -26.44 -36.37
N GLY A 8 27.17 -25.58 -37.17
CA GLY A 8 27.32 -24.13 -37.05
C GLY A 8 26.90 -23.71 -35.64
N SER A 9 27.71 -22.87 -35.01
CA SER A 9 27.33 -22.17 -33.77
C SER A 9 25.91 -21.63 -33.93
N PRO A 10 25.00 -21.80 -32.95
CA PRO A 10 23.70 -21.16 -33.01
C PRO A 10 23.91 -19.65 -33.18
N GLU A 11 23.18 -19.05 -34.13
CA GLU A 11 23.15 -17.59 -34.27
C GLU A 11 22.76 -16.97 -32.91
N PRO A 12 23.47 -15.92 -32.46
CA PRO A 12 23.17 -15.31 -31.18
C PRO A 12 21.74 -14.76 -31.17
N ASP A 13 20.98 -15.07 -30.11
CA ASP A 13 19.61 -14.58 -29.92
C ASP A 13 19.61 -13.04 -29.94
N VAL A 14 18.61 -12.44 -30.58
CA VAL A 14 18.43 -10.99 -30.66
C VAL A 14 18.45 -10.35 -29.26
N TYR A 15 17.95 -11.09 -28.26
CA TYR A 15 17.99 -10.67 -26.86
C TYR A 15 19.43 -10.61 -26.31
N ASP A 16 20.26 -11.60 -26.60
CA ASP A 16 21.64 -11.66 -26.12
C ASP A 16 22.50 -10.56 -26.77
N LEU A 17 22.25 -10.26 -28.05
CA LEU A 17 22.86 -9.14 -28.76
C LEU A 17 22.45 -7.79 -28.14
N PHE A 18 21.16 -7.60 -27.85
CA PHE A 18 20.70 -6.37 -27.21
C PHE A 18 21.22 -6.21 -25.78
N LEU A 19 21.27 -7.29 -25.00
CA LEU A 19 21.82 -7.29 -23.65
C LEU A 19 23.33 -6.98 -23.65
N SER A 20 24.07 -7.52 -24.62
CA SER A 20 25.49 -7.20 -24.82
C SER A 20 25.69 -5.73 -25.14
N ALA A 21 24.83 -5.12 -25.97
CA ALA A 21 24.88 -3.68 -26.23
C ALA A 21 24.70 -2.84 -24.94
N VAL A 22 23.68 -3.16 -24.13
CA VAL A 22 23.43 -2.44 -22.86
C VAL A 22 24.61 -2.60 -21.90
N THR A 23 25.16 -3.81 -21.79
CA THR A 23 26.28 -4.11 -20.89
C THR A 23 27.53 -3.33 -21.27
N GLU A 24 27.86 -3.25 -22.56
CA GLU A 24 28.99 -2.48 -23.07
C GLU A 24 28.81 -0.97 -22.86
N MET A 25 27.58 -0.46 -23.01
CA MET A 25 27.26 0.93 -22.70
C MET A 25 27.49 1.26 -21.21
N GLU A 26 27.05 0.37 -20.31
CA GLU A 26 27.25 0.51 -18.86
C GLU A 26 28.73 0.44 -18.47
N ALA A 27 29.49 -0.48 -19.08
CA ALA A 27 30.94 -0.57 -18.93
C ALA A 27 31.61 0.74 -19.40
N GLY A 28 31.18 1.28 -20.55
CA GLY A 28 31.57 2.61 -21.02
C GLY A 28 31.31 3.68 -19.97
N HIS A 29 30.11 3.75 -19.38
CA HIS A 29 29.81 4.75 -18.36
C HIS A 29 30.78 4.71 -17.16
N GLN A 30 31.26 3.53 -16.78
CA GLN A 30 32.28 3.39 -15.73
C GLN A 30 33.65 3.93 -16.17
N LEU A 31 34.05 3.71 -17.43
CA LEU A 31 35.30 4.24 -18.02
C LEU A 31 35.27 5.78 -18.13
N TRP A 32 34.11 6.35 -18.45
CA TRP A 32 33.89 7.79 -18.43
C TRP A 32 34.15 8.41 -17.05
N ARG A 33 33.65 7.79 -15.98
CA ARG A 33 33.88 8.25 -14.60
C ARG A 33 35.36 8.23 -14.21
N LYS A 34 36.14 7.35 -14.83
CA LYS A 34 37.59 7.22 -14.64
C LYS A 34 38.42 8.13 -15.57
N ASN A 35 37.77 8.98 -16.38
CA ASN A 35 38.40 9.82 -17.41
C ASN A 35 39.16 9.04 -18.51
N GLN A 36 38.82 7.77 -18.74
CA GLN A 36 39.44 6.93 -19.77
C GLN A 36 38.65 7.06 -21.09
N TYR A 37 38.79 8.22 -21.75
CA TYR A 37 37.92 8.61 -22.87
C TYR A 37 38.11 7.78 -24.15
N GLU A 38 39.33 7.33 -24.45
CA GLU A 38 39.58 6.46 -25.62
C GLU A 38 38.94 5.07 -25.46
N GLU A 39 39.07 4.49 -24.27
CA GLU A 39 38.44 3.19 -23.94
C GLU A 39 36.92 3.32 -23.86
N PHE A 40 36.43 4.44 -23.35
CA PHE A 40 35.02 4.79 -23.38
C PHE A 40 34.44 4.80 -24.80
N ILE A 41 35.12 5.46 -25.74
CA ILE A 41 34.67 5.52 -27.15
C ILE A 41 34.64 4.12 -27.76
N LYS A 42 35.66 3.29 -27.51
CA LYS A 42 35.69 1.90 -27.98
C LYS A 42 34.54 1.07 -27.41
N ALA A 43 34.20 1.24 -26.14
CA ALA A 43 33.06 0.57 -25.51
C ALA A 43 31.73 1.02 -26.14
N LEU A 44 31.56 2.32 -26.41
CA LEU A 44 30.38 2.82 -27.12
C LEU A 44 30.26 2.28 -28.55
N GLN A 45 31.36 2.21 -29.30
CA GLN A 45 31.39 1.62 -30.64
C GLN A 45 31.03 0.13 -30.60
N THR A 46 31.54 -0.60 -29.61
CA THR A 46 31.23 -2.02 -29.41
C THR A 46 29.74 -2.21 -29.09
N SER A 47 29.19 -1.39 -28.19
CA SER A 47 27.75 -1.33 -27.93
C SER A 47 26.93 -1.06 -29.20
N ALA A 48 27.37 -0.11 -30.04
CA ALA A 48 26.69 0.25 -31.28
C ALA A 48 26.68 -0.88 -32.31
N ILE A 49 27.77 -1.65 -32.40
CA ILE A 49 27.86 -2.86 -33.24
C ILE A 49 26.87 -3.92 -32.76
N TYR A 50 26.80 -4.20 -31.46
CA TYR A 50 25.85 -5.18 -30.91
C TYR A 50 24.40 -4.75 -31.12
N LEU A 51 24.09 -3.46 -30.94
CA LEU A 51 22.75 -2.93 -31.17
C LEU A 51 22.33 -3.02 -32.64
N ALA A 52 23.24 -2.70 -33.56
CA ALA A 52 23.00 -2.84 -35.00
C ALA A 52 22.70 -4.29 -35.38
N ARG A 53 23.49 -5.24 -34.87
CA ARG A 53 23.27 -6.68 -35.10
C ARG A 53 21.92 -7.12 -34.55
N ALA A 54 21.55 -6.70 -33.33
CA ALA A 54 20.25 -7.03 -32.76
C ALA A 54 19.09 -6.56 -33.65
N LEU A 55 19.16 -5.35 -34.19
CA LEU A 55 18.13 -4.80 -35.08
C LEU A 55 18.06 -5.51 -36.44
N LEU A 56 19.21 -5.85 -37.02
CA LEU A 56 19.27 -6.57 -38.30
C LEU A 56 18.82 -8.03 -38.17
N SER A 57 19.25 -8.71 -37.10
CA SER A 57 18.80 -10.07 -36.77
C SER A 57 17.29 -10.12 -36.47
N ALA A 58 16.73 -9.10 -35.80
CA ALA A 58 15.28 -8.99 -35.60
C ALA A 58 14.50 -8.89 -36.93
N ARG A 59 15.14 -8.39 -38.00
CA ARG A 59 14.59 -8.26 -39.35
C ARG A 59 14.89 -9.47 -40.23
N GLY A 60 15.58 -10.49 -39.72
CA GLY A 60 15.96 -11.68 -40.48
C GLY A 60 17.12 -11.47 -41.46
N VAL A 61 17.92 -10.40 -41.28
CA VAL A 61 19.12 -10.13 -42.07
C VAL A 61 20.33 -10.78 -41.41
N SER A 62 21.01 -11.66 -42.14
CA SER A 62 22.26 -12.30 -41.71
C SER A 62 23.43 -11.35 -41.94
N VAL A 63 24.05 -10.88 -40.85
CA VAL A 63 25.12 -9.87 -40.94
C VAL A 63 26.49 -10.52 -40.78
N ASP A 64 27.31 -10.46 -41.83
CA ASP A 64 28.73 -10.82 -41.73
C ASP A 64 29.48 -9.76 -40.91
N GLY A 65 30.30 -10.21 -39.96
CA GLY A 65 30.78 -9.42 -38.82
C GLY A 65 31.67 -8.19 -39.10
N SER A 66 31.80 -7.71 -40.34
CA SER A 66 32.58 -6.52 -40.68
C SER A 66 31.79 -5.22 -40.48
N ILE A 67 32.44 -4.19 -39.92
CA ILE A 67 31.83 -2.86 -39.69
C ILE A 67 31.38 -2.22 -41.01
N GLY A 68 32.10 -2.44 -42.11
CA GLY A 68 31.73 -1.92 -43.44
C GLY A 68 30.39 -2.48 -43.96
N ASN A 69 30.14 -3.77 -43.75
CA ASN A 69 28.88 -4.40 -44.15
C ASN A 69 27.72 -3.97 -43.24
N LEU A 70 27.96 -3.89 -41.93
CA LEU A 70 27.01 -3.35 -40.96
C LEU A 70 26.52 -1.94 -41.33
N LEU A 71 27.43 -1.05 -41.73
CA LEU A 71 27.09 0.31 -42.13
C LEU A 71 26.28 0.33 -43.44
N SER A 72 26.64 -0.52 -44.42
CA SER A 72 25.92 -0.64 -45.68
C SER A 72 24.50 -1.19 -45.48
N GLU A 73 24.33 -2.18 -44.61
CA GLU A 73 23.04 -2.82 -44.35
C GLU A 73 22.10 -1.95 -43.52
N ILE A 74 22.62 -1.22 -42.52
CA ILE A 74 21.81 -0.22 -41.77
C ILE A 74 21.34 0.91 -42.70
N ASN A 75 22.20 1.35 -43.64
CA ASN A 75 21.85 2.38 -44.61
C ASN A 75 20.88 1.87 -45.70
N ALA A 76 20.95 0.60 -46.06
CA ALA A 76 20.10 -0.04 -47.07
C ALA A 76 18.72 -0.47 -46.52
N ALA A 77 18.60 -0.72 -45.22
CA ALA A 77 17.38 -1.25 -44.59
C ALA A 77 16.27 -0.19 -44.37
N ASP A 78 16.19 0.80 -45.27
CA ASP A 78 15.06 1.70 -45.51
C ASP A 78 14.60 2.57 -44.32
N ASP A 79 15.56 3.22 -43.63
CA ASP A 79 15.26 4.39 -42.78
C ASP A 79 16.55 5.10 -42.29
N SER A 80 17.39 5.62 -43.21
CA SER A 80 18.61 6.38 -42.83
C SER A 80 18.31 7.66 -42.01
N ASN A 81 17.03 8.06 -41.93
CA ASN A 81 16.51 9.13 -41.09
C ASN A 81 15.89 8.66 -39.76
N HIS A 82 15.84 7.35 -39.49
CA HIS A 82 15.31 6.85 -38.23
C HIS A 82 16.28 7.19 -37.09
N PRO A 83 15.83 7.84 -36.01
CA PRO A 83 16.69 8.40 -34.97
C PRO A 83 17.61 7.36 -34.31
N VAL A 84 17.17 6.10 -34.26
CA VAL A 84 17.98 4.96 -33.76
C VAL A 84 19.14 4.62 -34.70
N CYS A 85 18.92 4.54 -36.01
CA CYS A 85 19.99 4.24 -36.99
C CYS A 85 21.00 5.38 -37.03
N LYS A 86 20.51 6.63 -37.02
CA LYS A 86 21.36 7.82 -36.95
C LYS A 86 22.27 7.80 -35.71
N GLY A 87 21.72 7.54 -34.52
CA GLY A 87 22.53 7.49 -33.30
C GLY A 87 23.53 6.33 -33.24
N ILE A 88 23.28 5.22 -33.95
CA ILE A 88 24.28 4.15 -34.13
C ILE A 88 25.42 4.63 -35.04
N LEU A 89 25.09 5.26 -36.18
CA LEU A 89 26.07 5.78 -37.14
C LEU A 89 26.93 6.90 -36.55
N ASP A 90 26.34 7.79 -35.75
CA ASP A 90 27.04 8.89 -35.07
C ASP A 90 28.10 8.35 -34.09
N VAL A 91 27.82 7.23 -33.40
CA VAL A 91 28.80 6.57 -32.52
C VAL A 91 29.87 5.81 -33.31
N LEU A 92 29.49 5.11 -34.39
CA LEU A 92 30.44 4.34 -35.21
C LEU A 92 31.40 5.22 -36.02
N SER A 93 30.96 6.42 -36.41
CA SER A 93 31.78 7.40 -37.14
C SER A 93 32.71 8.23 -36.25
N PHE A 94 32.65 8.03 -34.93
CA PHE A 94 33.41 8.82 -33.98
C PHE A 94 34.89 8.40 -33.92
N ASN A 95 35.81 9.31 -34.27
CA ASN A 95 37.24 9.06 -34.20
C ASN A 95 37.85 9.63 -32.90
N ALA A 96 38.47 8.77 -32.11
CA ALA A 96 39.10 9.12 -30.83
C ALA A 96 40.42 9.92 -30.95
N GLY A 97 40.90 10.19 -32.17
CA GLY A 97 42.25 10.74 -32.43
C GLY A 97 42.36 12.26 -32.60
N THR A 98 41.25 12.99 -32.61
CA THR A 98 41.26 14.47 -32.64
C THR A 98 41.02 15.02 -31.24
N GLU A 99 41.46 16.24 -30.92
CA GLU A 99 41.17 16.89 -29.63
C GLU A 99 39.65 17.03 -29.41
N VAL A 100 39.04 15.99 -28.86
CA VAL A 100 37.60 15.95 -28.63
C VAL A 100 37.30 16.64 -27.30
N LYS A 101 36.55 17.74 -27.37
CA LYS A 101 36.04 18.44 -26.18
C LYS A 101 35.12 17.52 -25.37
N LYS A 102 35.30 17.49 -24.05
CA LYS A 102 34.54 16.66 -23.11
C LYS A 102 33.02 16.86 -23.23
N GLU A 103 32.60 18.07 -23.58
CA GLU A 103 31.20 18.43 -23.80
C GLU A 103 30.59 17.65 -24.98
N HIS A 104 31.35 17.48 -26.06
CA HIS A 104 30.89 16.77 -27.26
C HIS A 104 30.72 15.26 -27.02
N ILE A 105 31.64 14.65 -26.26
CA ILE A 105 31.53 13.23 -25.88
C ILE A 105 30.29 13.00 -24.99
N ARG A 106 29.98 13.95 -24.10
CA ARG A 106 28.81 13.88 -23.23
C ARG A 106 27.50 13.95 -24.01
N GLU A 107 27.43 14.78 -25.05
CA GLU A 107 26.28 14.88 -25.95
C GLU A 107 26.05 13.56 -26.68
N ILE A 108 27.11 13.00 -27.29
CA ILE A 108 27.06 11.71 -27.99
C ILE A 108 26.59 10.58 -27.07
N TYR A 109 27.10 10.53 -25.83
CA TYR A 109 26.67 9.54 -24.85
C TYR A 109 25.18 9.65 -24.51
N LYS A 110 24.69 10.88 -24.31
CA LYS A 110 23.28 11.14 -23.97
C LYS A 110 22.35 10.78 -25.14
N ASP A 111 22.76 11.12 -26.35
CA ASP A 111 22.00 10.82 -27.56
C ASP A 111 21.97 9.30 -27.82
N TYR A 112 23.09 8.63 -27.60
CA TYR A 112 23.18 7.17 -27.72
C TYR A 112 22.34 6.43 -26.65
N GLN A 113 22.25 6.96 -25.43
CA GLN A 113 21.34 6.43 -24.40
C GLN A 113 19.87 6.48 -24.83
N SER A 114 19.49 7.59 -25.48
CA SER A 114 18.16 7.74 -26.07
C SER A 114 17.94 6.74 -27.21
N THR A 115 18.95 6.53 -28.04
CA THR A 115 18.96 5.51 -29.11
C THR A 115 18.73 4.10 -28.58
N LEU A 116 19.41 3.68 -27.52
CA LEU A 116 19.19 2.36 -26.89
C LEU A 116 17.76 2.22 -26.33
N THR A 117 17.25 3.28 -25.72
CA THR A 117 15.88 3.31 -25.17
C THR A 117 14.83 3.16 -26.28
N ASN A 118 15.03 3.83 -27.41
CA ASN A 118 14.12 3.75 -28.55
C ASN A 118 14.27 2.43 -29.32
N ALA A 119 15.49 1.92 -29.46
CA ALA A 119 15.75 0.60 -30.04
C ALA A 119 15.05 -0.51 -29.25
N ARG A 120 15.05 -0.44 -27.91
CA ARG A 120 14.30 -1.38 -27.06
C ARG A 120 12.82 -1.41 -27.42
N LYS A 121 12.19 -0.25 -27.62
CA LYS A 121 10.76 -0.16 -27.97
C LYS A 121 10.48 -0.81 -29.33
N ILE A 122 11.37 -0.60 -30.30
CA ILE A 122 11.27 -1.20 -31.64
C ILE A 122 11.45 -2.70 -31.56
N LEU A 123 12.47 -3.19 -30.88
CA LEU A 123 12.69 -4.63 -30.69
C LEU A 123 11.52 -5.29 -29.96
N VAL A 124 10.95 -4.65 -28.93
CA VAL A 124 9.76 -5.17 -28.23
C VAL A 124 8.55 -5.27 -29.17
N ARG A 125 8.35 -4.29 -30.05
CA ARG A 125 7.28 -4.26 -31.05
C ARG A 125 7.50 -5.30 -32.16
N ASP A 126 8.70 -5.32 -32.73
CA ASP A 126 9.03 -6.12 -33.91
C ASP A 126 9.23 -7.62 -33.55
N LEU A 127 9.61 -7.94 -32.30
CA LEU A 127 9.77 -9.33 -31.84
C LEU A 127 8.50 -9.95 -31.23
N ASN A 128 7.37 -9.24 -31.20
CA ASN A 128 6.15 -9.64 -30.48
C ASN A 128 6.45 -10.13 -29.04
N TYR A 129 7.34 -9.39 -28.34
CA TYR A 129 8.01 -9.85 -27.12
C TYR A 129 7.03 -10.20 -25.97
N ASN A 130 5.88 -9.52 -25.92
CA ASN A 130 4.83 -9.85 -24.95
C ASN A 130 4.22 -11.23 -25.20
N GLU A 131 4.01 -11.65 -26.45
CA GLU A 131 3.52 -13.00 -26.75
C GLU A 131 4.57 -14.07 -26.43
N LYS A 132 5.85 -13.82 -26.76
CA LYS A 132 6.94 -14.75 -26.43
C LYS A 132 7.22 -14.86 -24.92
N ILE A 133 7.09 -13.78 -24.15
CA ILE A 133 7.14 -13.82 -22.68
C ILE A 133 5.94 -14.61 -22.15
N TRP A 134 4.73 -14.35 -22.64
CA TRP A 134 3.55 -15.08 -22.21
C TRP A 134 3.64 -16.57 -22.54
N GLN A 135 4.20 -16.93 -23.70
CA GLN A 135 4.52 -18.31 -24.08
C GLN A 135 5.59 -18.93 -23.16
N LYS A 136 6.70 -18.24 -22.91
CA LYS A 136 7.74 -18.72 -21.97
C LYS A 136 7.19 -18.87 -20.54
N LEU A 137 6.38 -17.93 -20.05
CA LEU A 137 5.74 -18.02 -18.75
C LEU A 137 4.75 -19.19 -18.70
N THR A 138 3.92 -19.38 -19.73
CA THR A 138 3.02 -20.54 -19.80
C THR A 138 3.80 -21.85 -19.83
N GLU A 139 4.88 -21.97 -20.62
CA GLU A 139 5.76 -23.15 -20.61
C GLU A 139 6.39 -23.43 -19.23
N ILE A 140 6.78 -22.38 -18.49
CA ILE A 140 7.27 -22.52 -17.11
C ILE A 140 6.16 -23.02 -16.17
N PHE A 141 4.91 -22.58 -16.35
CA PHE A 141 3.77 -23.10 -15.58
C PHE A 141 3.40 -24.55 -15.94
N TYR A 142 3.62 -24.98 -17.18
CA TYR A 142 3.29 -26.33 -17.66
C TYR A 142 4.41 -27.37 -17.47
N THR A 143 5.61 -26.96 -17.06
CA THR A 143 6.73 -27.88 -16.80
C THR A 143 6.96 -28.12 -15.32
N ARG A 144 7.21 -29.39 -14.93
CA ARG A 144 7.48 -29.79 -13.53
C ARG A 144 8.66 -29.04 -12.90
N ALA A 145 9.66 -28.66 -13.70
CA ALA A 145 10.82 -27.90 -13.23
C ALA A 145 10.49 -26.42 -12.99
N GLY A 146 9.71 -25.80 -13.88
CA GLY A 146 9.26 -24.42 -13.73
C GLY A 146 8.31 -24.23 -12.54
N LEU A 147 7.38 -25.17 -12.32
CA LEU A 147 6.53 -25.22 -11.13
C LEU A 147 7.35 -25.29 -9.82
N LYS A 148 8.44 -26.07 -9.79
CA LYS A 148 9.34 -26.12 -8.63
C LYS A 148 10.02 -24.78 -8.39
N GLN A 149 10.58 -24.15 -9.42
CA GLN A 149 11.23 -22.83 -9.28
C GLN A 149 10.25 -21.73 -8.87
N LEU A 150 9.06 -21.68 -9.46
CA LEU A 150 7.98 -20.78 -9.06
C LEU A 150 7.55 -21.00 -7.62
N SER A 151 7.40 -22.27 -7.20
CA SER A 151 7.02 -22.58 -5.82
C SER A 151 8.06 -22.10 -4.80
N VAL A 152 9.35 -22.16 -5.12
CA VAL A 152 10.44 -21.68 -4.25
C VAL A 152 10.38 -20.17 -4.05
N VAL A 153 9.87 -19.41 -5.02
CA VAL A 153 9.76 -17.93 -4.93
C VAL A 153 8.40 -17.48 -4.40
N ILE A 154 7.32 -18.12 -4.85
CA ILE A 154 5.95 -17.75 -4.48
C ILE A 154 5.62 -18.18 -3.05
N LEU A 155 6.05 -19.37 -2.62
CA LEU A 155 5.69 -19.88 -1.29
C LEU A 155 6.22 -18.97 -0.16
N PRO A 156 7.48 -18.50 -0.17
CA PRO A 156 7.95 -17.51 0.80
C PRO A 156 7.19 -16.19 0.72
N LEU A 157 6.84 -15.72 -0.48
CA LEU A 157 6.07 -14.49 -0.69
C LEU A 157 4.66 -14.59 -0.09
N ILE A 158 3.99 -15.72 -0.31
CA ILE A 158 2.70 -16.04 0.30
C ILE A 158 2.83 -16.05 1.82
N ILE A 159 3.86 -16.70 2.37
CA ILE A 159 4.10 -16.73 3.82
C ILE A 159 4.33 -15.31 4.37
N LEU A 160 5.15 -14.49 3.70
CA LEU A 160 5.44 -13.12 4.11
C LEU A 160 4.20 -12.21 4.12
N ILE A 161 3.19 -12.49 3.29
CA ILE A 161 1.94 -11.73 3.24
C ILE A 161 0.89 -12.31 4.20
N ILE A 162 0.69 -13.63 4.21
CA ILE A 162 -0.37 -14.27 4.99
C ILE A 162 -0.03 -14.31 6.48
N LEU A 163 1.23 -14.59 6.84
CA LEU A 163 1.62 -14.77 8.24
C LEU A 163 1.35 -13.51 9.08
N PRO A 164 1.73 -12.28 8.66
CA PRO A 164 1.39 -11.08 9.42
C PRO A 164 -0.12 -10.85 9.55
N VAL A 165 -0.89 -11.10 8.49
CA VAL A 165 -2.37 -10.96 8.53
C VAL A 165 -2.99 -11.97 9.48
N ALA A 166 -2.50 -13.21 9.50
CA ALA A 166 -2.95 -14.24 10.41
C ALA A 166 -2.63 -13.89 11.87
N ILE A 167 -1.39 -13.43 12.13
CA ILE A 167 -0.97 -12.97 13.47
C ILE A 167 -1.83 -11.78 13.93
N TYR A 168 -2.07 -10.80 13.07
CA TYR A 168 -2.93 -9.65 13.38
C TYR A 168 -4.34 -10.07 13.80
N ARG A 169 -4.96 -11.00 13.04
CA ARG A 169 -6.29 -11.52 13.35
C ARG A 169 -6.31 -12.36 14.63
N TYR A 170 -5.21 -13.03 14.96
CA TYR A 170 -5.10 -13.86 16.16
C TYR A 170 -4.91 -13.02 17.43
N ILE A 171 -4.02 -12.03 17.39
CA ILE A 171 -3.68 -11.20 18.55
C ILE A 171 -4.74 -10.11 18.79
N GLU A 172 -5.37 -9.62 17.72
CA GLU A 172 -6.29 -8.48 17.75
C GLU A 172 -5.71 -7.29 18.54
N PRO A 173 -4.61 -6.68 18.05
CA PRO A 173 -3.89 -5.66 18.81
C PRO A 173 -4.80 -4.50 19.20
N MET A 174 -4.92 -4.28 20.50
CA MET A 174 -5.75 -3.21 21.05
C MET A 174 -4.98 -1.90 21.06
N ALA A 175 -5.70 -0.79 20.89
CA ALA A 175 -5.17 0.53 21.16
C ALA A 175 -5.77 1.05 22.47
N ILE A 176 -4.97 1.84 23.19
CA ILE A 176 -5.39 2.53 24.40
C ILE A 176 -5.53 4.00 24.06
N TYR A 177 -6.73 4.54 24.24
CA TYR A 177 -7.01 5.95 24.00
C TYR A 177 -7.72 6.55 25.20
N ASP A 178 -7.32 7.78 25.54
CA ASP A 178 -8.11 8.67 26.38
C ASP A 178 -9.14 9.37 25.49
N LEU A 179 -10.39 9.29 25.90
CA LEU A 179 -11.56 9.70 25.16
C LEU A 179 -12.45 10.58 26.05
N ASP A 180 -13.35 11.33 25.44
CA ASP A 180 -14.34 12.13 26.13
C ASP A 180 -15.74 11.62 25.78
N GLY A 181 -16.47 11.18 26.81
CA GLY A 181 -17.89 10.88 26.73
C GLY A 181 -18.71 12.06 27.25
N GLN A 182 -20.00 12.04 26.95
CA GLN A 182 -20.95 13.02 27.44
C GLN A 182 -22.26 12.34 27.83
N ILE A 183 -22.86 12.80 28.93
CA ILE A 183 -24.21 12.41 29.32
C ILE A 183 -25.09 13.65 29.34
N PHE A 184 -26.30 13.50 28.83
CA PHE A 184 -27.37 14.48 28.85
C PHE A 184 -28.53 13.97 29.66
N TRP A 185 -29.26 14.87 30.32
CA TRP A 185 -30.50 14.53 31.00
C TRP A 185 -31.60 15.56 30.73
N LYS A 186 -32.84 15.13 30.91
CA LYS A 186 -34.02 16.00 30.94
C LYS A 186 -34.74 15.78 32.25
N SER A 187 -35.27 16.86 32.83
CA SER A 187 -36.14 16.80 34.00
C SER A 187 -37.62 16.65 33.65
N LYS A 188 -38.01 16.96 32.40
CA LYS A 188 -39.40 16.88 31.92
C LYS A 188 -39.46 16.35 30.48
N PRO A 189 -40.55 15.67 30.09
CA PRO A 189 -40.70 15.06 28.76
C PRO A 189 -40.62 16.08 27.61
N GLU A 190 -41.24 17.25 27.79
CA GLU A 190 -41.39 18.28 26.75
C GLU A 190 -40.10 19.06 26.47
N VAL A 191 -39.11 18.97 27.37
CA VAL A 191 -37.85 19.72 27.26
C VAL A 191 -36.89 18.97 26.35
N PRO A 192 -36.27 19.60 25.32
CA PRO A 192 -35.25 18.96 24.49
C PRO A 192 -33.95 18.71 25.27
N PHE A 193 -33.08 17.81 24.79
CA PHE A 193 -31.76 17.65 25.40
C PHE A 193 -30.96 18.94 25.12
N SER A 194 -30.25 19.44 26.12
CA SER A 194 -29.52 20.70 26.02
C SER A 194 -28.12 20.57 26.62
N ALA A 195 -27.19 21.39 26.15
CA ALA A 195 -25.84 21.44 26.70
C ALA A 195 -25.80 21.90 28.18
N GLN A 196 -26.83 22.62 28.64
CA GLN A 196 -26.96 23.04 30.04
C GLN A 196 -27.15 21.84 30.98
N ASN A 197 -27.94 20.85 30.53
CA ASN A 197 -28.17 19.60 31.26
C ASN A 197 -27.29 18.50 30.71
N SER A 198 -25.99 18.75 30.70
CA SER A 198 -25.00 17.79 30.24
C SER A 198 -23.70 17.84 31.03
N ARG A 199 -22.98 16.72 31.05
CA ARG A 199 -21.65 16.61 31.65
C ARG A 199 -20.75 15.74 30.80
N HIS A 200 -19.52 16.21 30.59
CA HIS A 200 -18.45 15.40 30.02
C HIS A 200 -17.80 14.55 31.10
N PHE A 201 -17.29 13.38 30.69
CA PHE A 201 -16.50 12.50 31.55
C PHE A 201 -15.42 11.80 30.73
N LYS A 202 -14.27 11.58 31.36
CA LYS A 202 -13.13 10.91 30.71
C LYS A 202 -13.41 9.42 30.59
N VAL A 203 -13.16 8.88 29.40
CA VAL A 203 -13.37 7.48 29.04
C VAL A 203 -12.04 6.89 28.58
N ILE A 204 -11.73 5.68 29.00
CA ILE A 204 -10.54 4.97 28.56
C ILE A 204 -10.99 3.80 27.67
N ALA A 205 -10.52 3.78 26.43
CA ALA A 205 -10.70 2.63 25.54
C ALA A 205 -9.52 1.68 25.66
N ASP A 206 -9.57 0.76 26.62
CA ASP A 206 -8.53 -0.24 26.87
C ASP A 206 -9.08 -1.68 26.89
N ASN A 207 -10.31 -1.88 26.41
CA ASN A 207 -11.01 -3.15 26.42
C ASN A 207 -11.31 -3.70 27.83
N GLN A 208 -11.15 -2.90 28.88
CA GLN A 208 -11.52 -3.26 30.25
C GLN A 208 -12.87 -2.67 30.63
N SER A 209 -13.56 -3.33 31.56
CA SER A 209 -14.76 -2.76 32.18
C SER A 209 -14.34 -1.79 33.26
N ARG A 210 -14.77 -0.54 33.14
CA ARG A 210 -14.47 0.56 34.07
C ARG A 210 -15.76 1.20 34.54
N GLU A 211 -15.70 1.79 35.72
CA GLU A 211 -16.78 2.59 36.28
C GLU A 211 -16.42 4.06 36.16
N TYR A 212 -17.29 4.81 35.47
CA TYR A 212 -17.17 6.24 35.24
C TYR A 212 -18.18 6.96 36.13
N THR A 213 -17.74 8.03 36.79
CA THR A 213 -18.58 8.82 37.69
C THR A 213 -18.83 10.19 37.09
N VAL A 214 -20.10 10.60 37.12
CA VAL A 214 -20.55 11.92 36.69
C VAL A 214 -21.26 12.58 37.86
N ASP A 215 -20.61 13.59 38.46
CA ASP A 215 -21.19 14.39 39.52
C ASP A 215 -22.06 15.51 38.96
N LEU A 216 -23.29 15.62 39.46
CA LEU A 216 -24.21 16.71 39.18
C LEU A 216 -23.99 17.80 40.23
N THR A 217 -24.00 19.06 39.78
CA THR A 217 -23.66 20.20 40.65
C THR A 217 -24.69 20.38 41.75
N ASN A 218 -25.96 20.21 41.41
CA ASN A 218 -27.08 20.18 42.33
C ASN A 218 -27.80 18.83 42.18
N PRO A 219 -28.60 18.41 43.16
CA PRO A 219 -29.59 17.36 42.95
C PRO A 219 -30.52 17.73 41.80
N GLU A 220 -30.67 16.84 40.84
CA GLU A 220 -31.47 17.03 39.63
C GLU A 220 -32.54 15.95 39.54
N ASP A 221 -33.70 16.31 39.00
CA ASP A 221 -34.72 15.35 38.62
C ASP A 221 -34.43 14.83 37.21
N ILE A 222 -34.41 13.51 37.05
CA ILE A 222 -34.07 12.82 35.80
C ILE A 222 -35.30 12.08 35.30
N PHE A 223 -35.94 12.69 34.30
CA PHE A 223 -36.97 12.05 33.49
C PHE A 223 -36.36 11.11 32.46
N MET A 224 -35.29 11.51 31.76
CA MET A 224 -34.71 10.72 30.67
C MET A 224 -33.21 11.01 30.53
N LEU A 225 -32.45 9.99 30.11
CA LEU A 225 -31.01 10.11 29.85
C LEU A 225 -30.70 9.91 28.37
N ARG A 226 -29.69 10.65 27.90
CA ARG A 226 -28.98 10.36 26.66
C ARG A 226 -27.49 10.20 26.97
N LEU A 227 -26.91 9.10 26.52
CA LEU A 227 -25.50 8.78 26.70
C LEU A 227 -24.80 8.80 25.35
N ASP A 228 -23.80 9.67 25.25
CA ASP A 228 -22.95 9.86 24.08
C ASP A 228 -21.56 9.35 24.48
N PRO A 229 -21.33 8.03 24.36
CA PRO A 229 -20.22 7.38 25.03
C PRO A 229 -18.85 7.90 24.54
N VAL A 230 -18.64 8.06 23.23
CA VAL A 230 -17.44 8.65 22.62
C VAL A 230 -17.69 8.97 21.13
N ASN A 231 -17.11 10.08 20.64
CA ASN A 231 -17.06 10.44 19.22
C ASN A 231 -15.68 10.19 18.57
N LYS A 232 -15.38 8.94 18.14
CA LYS A 232 -14.12 8.59 17.44
C LYS A 232 -14.26 7.42 16.45
N GLN A 233 -13.48 7.50 15.37
CA GLN A 233 -13.53 6.61 14.20
C GLN A 233 -13.00 5.17 14.45
N TYR A 234 -12.25 4.93 15.53
CA TYR A 234 -11.56 3.64 15.77
C TYR A 234 -12.27 2.72 16.77
N LEU A 235 -13.50 3.06 17.15
CA LEU A 235 -14.28 2.32 18.12
C LEU A 235 -14.94 1.12 17.46
N THR A 236 -14.59 -0.08 17.93
CA THR A 236 -15.12 -1.33 17.38
C THR A 236 -16.39 -1.77 18.11
N GLU A 237 -16.44 -1.56 19.43
CA GLU A 237 -17.56 -1.97 20.28
C GLU A 237 -17.59 -1.13 21.54
N ILE A 238 -18.80 -0.81 22.01
CA ILE A 238 -19.06 -0.21 23.32
C ILE A 238 -20.06 -1.12 24.03
N LYS A 239 -19.70 -1.54 25.25
CA LYS A 239 -20.57 -2.33 26.11
C LYS A 239 -20.86 -1.57 27.39
N ILE A 240 -22.12 -1.26 27.66
CA ILE A 240 -22.56 -0.63 28.90
C ILE A 240 -23.24 -1.71 29.74
N GLN A 241 -22.76 -1.92 30.95
CA GLN A 241 -23.23 -2.99 31.82
C GLN A 241 -24.30 -2.52 32.78
N SER A 242 -24.14 -1.32 33.33
CA SER A 242 -25.10 -0.74 34.27
C SER A 242 -24.95 0.77 34.32
N ILE A 243 -26.06 1.46 34.56
CA ILE A 243 -26.08 2.87 34.93
C ILE A 243 -26.76 2.97 36.29
N ARG A 244 -26.14 3.62 37.27
CA ARG A 244 -26.71 3.83 38.60
C ARG A 244 -26.91 5.31 38.85
N LEU A 245 -28.08 5.66 39.38
CA LEU A 245 -28.45 6.99 39.82
C LEU A 245 -28.33 7.01 41.34
N LEU A 246 -27.51 7.92 41.85
CA LEU A 246 -27.19 8.05 43.25
C LEU A 246 -27.63 9.43 43.75
N GLY A 247 -28.25 9.46 44.91
CA GLY A 247 -28.67 10.68 45.60
C GLY A 247 -27.57 11.26 46.49
N GLN A 248 -27.97 12.18 47.37
CA GLN A 248 -27.07 12.76 48.38
C GLN A 248 -26.47 11.65 49.27
N GLY A 249 -25.15 11.70 49.50
CA GLY A 249 -24.45 10.69 50.31
C GLY A 249 -24.25 9.34 49.60
N ASP A 250 -24.27 9.33 48.26
CA ASP A 250 -24.09 8.14 47.42
C ASP A 250 -25.12 7.02 47.64
N VAL A 251 -26.32 7.39 48.13
CA VAL A 251 -27.45 6.47 48.29
C VAL A 251 -27.96 6.06 46.91
N LEU A 252 -28.03 4.75 46.65
CA LEU A 252 -28.58 4.23 45.40
C LEU A 252 -30.08 4.52 45.32
N LEU A 253 -30.46 5.39 44.38
CA LEU A 253 -31.86 5.68 44.06
C LEU A 253 -32.39 4.65 43.07
N ARG A 254 -31.62 4.42 42.00
CA ARG A 254 -32.03 3.51 40.93
C ARG A 254 -30.84 2.89 40.21
N GLN A 255 -30.98 1.63 39.83
CA GLN A 255 -30.08 0.94 38.91
C GLN A 255 -30.83 0.63 37.61
N LEU A 256 -30.32 1.17 36.51
CA LEU A 256 -30.84 0.93 35.17
C LEU A 256 -30.16 -0.33 34.61
N VAL A 257 -30.96 -1.35 34.38
CA VAL A 257 -30.56 -2.61 33.76
C VAL A 257 -31.01 -2.65 32.30
N PHE A 258 -30.28 -3.37 31.46
CA PHE A 258 -30.52 -3.43 30.01
C PHE A 258 -31.38 -4.63 29.61
N ASP A 259 -32.41 -4.94 30.40
CA ASP A 259 -33.38 -6.00 30.10
C ASP A 259 -34.62 -5.46 29.37
N ASN A 260 -35.67 -6.27 29.25
CA ASN A 260 -36.91 -5.89 28.57
C ASN A 260 -37.77 -4.90 29.37
N SER A 261 -37.45 -4.61 30.65
CA SER A 261 -38.23 -3.69 31.49
C SER A 261 -37.99 -2.21 31.17
N MET A 262 -36.84 -1.90 30.59
CA MET A 262 -36.45 -0.53 30.24
C MET A 262 -36.03 -0.45 28.78
N TYR A 263 -36.69 0.40 27.99
CA TYR A 263 -36.35 0.56 26.58
C TYR A 263 -35.18 1.54 26.43
N TRP A 264 -34.22 1.19 25.58
CA TRP A 264 -33.12 2.07 25.20
C TRP A 264 -33.09 2.10 23.67
N SER A 265 -33.16 3.29 23.09
CA SER A 265 -32.92 3.48 21.65
C SER A 265 -31.44 3.68 21.41
N CYS A 266 -30.97 3.20 20.24
CA CYS A 266 -29.62 3.37 19.74
C CYS A 266 -29.72 4.12 18.43
N ASP A 267 -29.13 5.29 18.36
CA ASP A 267 -29.06 6.11 17.16
C ASP A 267 -27.60 6.18 16.71
N ASN A 268 -27.37 6.17 15.39
CA ASN A 268 -26.02 6.12 14.79
C ASN A 268 -25.16 4.92 15.23
N CYS A 269 -25.81 3.85 15.69
CA CYS A 269 -25.16 2.62 16.14
C CYS A 269 -25.93 1.38 15.69
N ILE A 270 -25.21 0.29 15.54
CA ILE A 270 -25.77 -1.04 15.39
C ILE A 270 -25.88 -1.64 16.80
N GLY A 271 -27.11 -1.78 17.30
CA GLY A 271 -27.39 -2.53 18.51
C GLY A 271 -27.11 -4.02 18.26
N LEU A 272 -26.15 -4.59 18.98
CA LEU A 272 -25.69 -5.96 18.77
C LEU A 272 -26.33 -6.95 19.74
N GLU A 273 -26.51 -6.55 21.00
CA GLU A 273 -27.04 -7.41 22.05
C GLU A 273 -27.64 -6.58 23.18
N LYS A 274 -28.81 -6.99 23.67
CA LYS A 274 -29.47 -6.40 24.83
C LYS A 274 -29.90 -7.51 25.78
N ASN A 275 -29.29 -7.58 26.96
CA ASN A 275 -29.68 -8.48 28.04
C ASN A 275 -29.36 -7.89 29.41
N SER A 276 -29.72 -8.60 30.48
CA SER A 276 -29.44 -8.19 31.86
C SER A 276 -27.95 -7.97 32.17
N ASN A 277 -27.03 -8.53 31.36
CA ASN A 277 -25.58 -8.38 31.52
C ASN A 277 -25.00 -7.16 30.77
N GLY A 278 -25.82 -6.44 30.01
CA GLY A 278 -25.46 -5.17 29.39
C GLY A 278 -26.07 -4.93 28.02
N TYR A 279 -25.84 -3.72 27.53
CA TYR A 279 -26.10 -3.28 26.18
C TYR A 279 -24.79 -3.23 25.39
N ARG A 280 -24.73 -3.97 24.28
CA ARG A 280 -23.57 -4.00 23.37
C ARG A 280 -23.94 -3.32 22.06
N MET A 281 -23.09 -2.40 21.62
CA MET A 281 -23.29 -1.69 20.36
C MET A 281 -21.98 -1.46 19.60
N ARG A 282 -22.12 -1.25 18.29
CA ARG A 282 -21.06 -0.78 17.41
C ARG A 282 -21.44 0.58 16.82
N PRO A 283 -20.59 1.61 16.95
CA PRO A 283 -20.81 2.89 16.27
C PRO A 283 -20.85 2.72 14.75
N VAL A 284 -21.80 3.34 14.07
CA VAL A 284 -21.86 3.39 12.59
C VAL A 284 -21.07 4.58 12.06
N ASN A 285 -21.12 5.68 12.79
CA ASN A 285 -20.37 6.90 12.51
C ASN A 285 -19.74 7.38 13.82
N ASN A 286 -19.16 8.58 13.78
CA ASN A 286 -18.49 9.11 14.94
C ASN A 286 -19.45 9.68 16.01
N ASP A 287 -20.77 9.63 15.88
CA ASP A 287 -21.69 10.22 16.87
C ASP A 287 -22.77 9.23 17.35
N PRO A 288 -22.38 8.06 17.90
CA PRO A 288 -23.33 7.11 18.46
C PRO A 288 -23.93 7.66 19.76
N PHE A 289 -25.24 7.50 19.96
CA PHE A 289 -25.84 7.81 21.25
C PHE A 289 -26.97 6.84 21.62
N LEU A 290 -27.15 6.69 22.93
CA LEU A 290 -28.20 5.88 23.53
C LEU A 290 -29.18 6.75 24.30
N THR A 291 -30.47 6.57 24.06
CA THR A 291 -31.51 7.29 24.80
C THR A 291 -32.35 6.32 25.60
N SER A 292 -32.56 6.63 26.88
CA SER A 292 -33.37 5.82 27.78
C SER A 292 -34.87 6.07 27.54
N SER A 293 -35.72 5.13 27.96
CA SER A 293 -37.13 5.43 28.24
C SER A 293 -37.26 6.31 29.49
N ALA A 294 -38.49 6.72 29.83
CA ALA A 294 -38.75 7.49 31.05
C ALA A 294 -38.25 6.75 32.29
N ILE A 295 -37.52 7.47 33.14
CA ILE A 295 -36.92 6.99 34.40
C ILE A 295 -37.74 7.49 35.59
N ASN A 296 -38.07 8.79 35.61
CA ASN A 296 -38.78 9.48 36.70
C ASN A 296 -38.09 9.31 38.06
N GLU A 297 -36.83 9.75 38.16
CA GLU A 297 -36.08 9.73 39.43
C GLU A 297 -35.80 11.15 39.91
N GLU A 298 -36.05 11.42 41.19
CA GLU A 298 -35.89 12.75 41.79
C GLU A 298 -34.60 12.83 42.63
N GLY A 299 -34.01 14.02 42.71
CA GLY A 299 -32.89 14.27 43.62
C GLY A 299 -31.59 13.51 43.31
N VAL A 300 -31.35 13.17 42.03
CA VAL A 300 -30.11 12.53 41.59
C VAL A 300 -28.96 13.51 41.71
N LYS A 301 -27.87 13.11 42.38
CA LYS A 301 -26.67 13.92 42.55
C LYS A 301 -25.46 13.36 41.80
N LYS A 302 -25.43 12.06 41.57
CA LYS A 302 -24.30 11.38 40.93
C LYS A 302 -24.81 10.25 40.04
N ILE A 303 -24.21 10.12 38.86
CA ILE A 303 -24.49 9.03 37.92
C ILE A 303 -23.22 8.22 37.77
N THR A 304 -23.29 6.91 37.99
CA THR A 304 -22.17 6.00 37.72
C THR A 304 -22.50 5.11 36.54
N ILE A 305 -21.57 4.97 35.60
CA ILE A 305 -21.73 4.22 34.35
C ILE A 305 -20.64 3.15 34.32
N LYS A 306 -21.03 1.88 34.33
CA LYS A 306 -20.10 0.78 34.14
C LYS A 306 -20.05 0.43 32.66
N MET A 307 -18.91 0.69 32.02
CA MET A 307 -18.74 0.58 30.56
C MET A 307 -17.39 -0.01 30.19
N ARG A 308 -17.37 -0.78 29.11
CA ARG A 308 -16.18 -1.24 28.40
C ARG A 308 -16.18 -0.66 26.99
N VAL A 309 -15.09 -0.01 26.61
CA VAL A 309 -14.90 0.54 25.27
C VAL A 309 -13.77 -0.22 24.59
N VAL A 310 -14.06 -0.76 23.41
CA VAL A 310 -13.13 -1.60 22.64
C VAL A 310 -12.63 -0.80 21.45
N SER A 311 -11.32 -0.59 21.40
CA SER A 311 -10.63 -0.04 20.23
C SER A 311 -9.57 -1.01 19.74
N LYS A 312 -9.55 -1.24 18.43
CA LYS A 312 -8.57 -2.11 17.76
C LYS A 312 -7.66 -1.25 16.91
N LYS A 313 -6.35 -1.48 16.98
CA LYS A 313 -5.41 -0.91 16.00
C LYS A 313 -5.77 -1.46 14.63
N THR A 314 -5.70 -0.64 13.59
CA THR A 314 -5.76 -1.13 12.22
C THR A 314 -4.52 -1.98 11.91
N PHE A 315 -4.62 -2.83 10.89
CA PHE A 315 -3.50 -3.67 10.44
C PHE A 315 -2.23 -2.85 10.16
N TRP A 316 -2.39 -1.68 9.54
CA TRP A 316 -1.29 -0.80 9.23
C TRP A 316 -0.67 -0.13 10.45
N GLU A 317 -1.49 0.34 11.40
CA GLU A 317 -0.99 0.90 12.66
C GLU A 317 -0.23 -0.15 13.48
N TRP A 318 -0.69 -1.40 13.45
CA TRP A 318 -0.01 -2.51 14.10
C TRP A 318 1.31 -2.87 13.43
N ILE A 319 1.33 -3.07 12.10
CA ILE A 319 2.55 -3.44 11.36
C ILE A 319 3.59 -2.31 11.38
N LEU A 320 3.17 -1.07 11.23
CA LEU A 320 4.08 0.07 11.10
C LEU A 320 4.47 0.68 12.46
N GLY A 321 3.83 0.25 13.55
CA GLY A 321 4.06 0.83 14.88
C GLY A 321 3.67 2.31 14.98
N ILE A 322 2.85 2.81 14.05
CA ILE A 322 2.41 4.20 14.02
C ILE A 322 1.24 4.32 14.98
N GLU A 323 1.49 4.87 16.18
CA GLU A 323 0.42 5.40 17.01
C GLU A 323 0.05 6.77 16.45
N LYS A 324 -1.08 6.83 15.75
CA LYS A 324 -1.69 8.10 15.37
C LYS A 324 -2.11 8.82 16.65
N ASN A 325 -1.20 9.58 17.26
CA ASN A 325 -1.55 10.74 18.06
C ASN A 325 -2.10 11.79 17.08
N LEU A 326 -3.35 11.60 16.65
CA LEU A 326 -4.05 12.56 15.80
C LEU A 326 -4.98 13.38 16.69
N GLU A 327 -4.39 14.37 17.34
CA GLU A 327 -5.04 15.68 17.38
C GLU A 327 -5.09 16.20 15.94
N TYR A 328 -6.28 16.19 15.37
CA TYR A 328 -6.70 17.11 14.31
C TYR A 328 -8.19 17.42 14.52
#